data_AF-A0A945H027-F1
#
_entry.id   AF-A0A945H027-F1
#
_cell.length_a   1.000
_cell.length_b   1.000
_cell.length_c   1.000
_cell.angle_alpha   90.00
_cell.angle_beta   90.00
_cell.angle_gamma   90.00
#
_symmetry.space_group_name_H-M   'P 1'
#
loop_
_entity.id
_entity.type
_entity.pdbx_description
1 polymer ?
#
loop_
_entity_poly.entity_id
_entity_poly.type
_entity_poly.pdbx_seq_one_letter_code
_entity_poly.pdbx_strand_id
1 'polypeptide(L)'
;MTTYFDLYKKGEKLLLATKNEEAALESKLLLLDTFNFSQTKFLAKLKLTITNKTRLNIFLSKIKQRQKKIPLAHILGNVHFRNNVYNIKPGVFIPRPETELLVEKITQVIHKNKLDPSETNFFEFGFGSGVISIEVALAYPHLKNMYAWDKSKKAYKTAHENAQRLGAQNINFIYKDFFKDWDFFKTIAQNEKLNIFVSNPPYIPDSHIRDLQTEVKKHDPKAALKGGDDGLKIYKRLFKLLKSVEGYFLFEFGIDQQEGLTQLLQKYGYANFTFSDDYSGIPRVLLIQNLRGQQKPESLEAT
;
A
#
# COMPACT_ATOMS: atom_id res chain seq x y z
N MET A 1 4.05 37.43 22.71
CA MET A 1 4.44 36.03 22.97
C MET A 1 3.56 35.12 22.11
N THR A 2 4.13 34.19 21.35
CA THR A 2 3.35 33.32 20.43
C THR A 2 2.77 32.12 21.19
N THR A 3 1.45 31.92 21.12
CA THR A 3 0.77 30.74 21.68
C THR A 3 0.78 29.55 20.72
N TYR A 4 0.40 28.36 21.20
CA TYR A 4 0.21 27.20 20.33
C TYR A 4 -0.89 27.40 19.30
N PHE A 5 -1.97 28.11 19.66
CA PHE A 5 -3.02 28.49 18.73
C PHE A 5 -2.50 29.42 17.63
N ASP A 6 -1.73 30.44 17.99
CA ASP A 6 -1.13 31.36 17.00
C ASP A 6 -0.21 30.63 16.03
N LEU A 7 0.60 29.69 16.55
CA LEU A 7 1.51 28.91 15.71
C LEU A 7 0.76 27.98 14.74
N TYR A 8 -0.30 27.31 15.23
CA TYR A 8 -1.19 26.50 14.41
C TYR A 8 -1.84 27.31 13.28
N LYS A 9 -2.44 28.47 13.61
CA LYS A 9 -3.08 29.35 12.63
C LYS A 9 -2.08 29.96 11.65
N LYS A 10 -0.85 30.24 12.10
CA LYS A 10 0.23 30.66 11.21
C LYS A 10 0.59 29.56 10.21
N GLY A 11 0.72 28.31 10.64
CA GLY A 11 0.99 27.18 9.75
C GLY A 11 -0.13 26.98 8.73
N GLU A 12 -1.39 27.00 9.18
CA GLU A 12 -2.57 26.91 8.31
C GLU A 12 -2.55 27.99 7.22
N LYS A 13 -2.34 29.26 7.61
CA LYS A 13 -2.25 30.38 6.65
C LYS A 13 -1.13 30.19 5.62
N LEU A 14 0.05 29.72 6.05
CA LEU A 14 1.19 29.49 5.17
C LEU A 14 0.93 28.35 4.18
N LEU A 15 0.20 27.31 4.59
CA LEU A 15 -0.17 26.20 3.72
C LEU A 15 -1.29 26.57 2.74
N LEU A 16 -2.30 27.33 3.19
CA LEU A 16 -3.37 27.86 2.34
C LEU A 16 -2.82 28.70 1.18
N ALA A 17 -1.75 29.47 1.42
CA ALA A 17 -1.06 30.23 0.36
C ALA A 17 -0.50 29.37 -0.78
N THR A 18 -0.43 28.04 -0.60
CA THR A 18 0.00 27.06 -1.62
C THR A 18 -1.15 26.25 -2.21
N LYS A 19 -2.41 26.72 -2.04
CA LYS A 19 -3.65 26.02 -2.44
C LYS A 19 -3.74 24.61 -1.87
N ASN A 20 -3.38 24.46 -0.60
CA ASN A 20 -3.53 23.21 0.13
C ASN A 20 -4.89 23.21 0.83
N GLU A 21 -5.82 22.38 0.35
CA GLU A 21 -7.19 22.31 0.86
C GLU A 21 -7.23 21.71 2.28
N GLU A 22 -6.24 20.90 2.66
CA GLU A 22 -6.12 20.29 3.99
C GLU A 22 -5.24 21.10 4.95
N ALA A 23 -4.92 22.36 4.63
CA ALA A 23 -3.98 23.21 5.37
C ALA A 23 -4.21 23.24 6.89
N ALA A 24 -5.47 23.30 7.32
CA ALA A 24 -5.84 23.28 8.74
C ALA A 24 -5.47 21.94 9.41
N LEU A 25 -5.84 20.82 8.78
CA LEU A 25 -5.54 19.49 9.30
C LEU A 25 -4.03 19.25 9.34
N GLU A 26 -3.33 19.51 8.24
CA GLU A 26 -1.90 19.24 8.16
C GLU A 26 -1.08 20.14 9.10
N SER A 27 -1.43 21.42 9.24
CA SER A 27 -0.77 22.31 10.20
C SER A 27 -0.93 21.79 11.64
N LYS A 28 -2.13 21.30 11.98
CA LYS A 28 -2.38 20.66 13.28
C LYS A 28 -1.51 19.41 13.43
N LEU A 29 -1.50 18.49 12.47
CA LEU A 29 -0.70 17.26 12.54
C LEU A 29 0.80 17.54 12.70
N LEU A 30 1.35 18.48 11.93
CA LEU A 30 2.75 18.89 12.05
C LEU A 30 3.08 19.50 13.42
N LEU A 31 2.14 20.22 14.03
CA LEU A 31 2.30 20.75 15.39
C LEU A 31 2.26 19.63 16.42
N LEU A 32 1.27 18.74 16.35
CA LEU A 32 1.12 17.60 17.25
C LEU A 32 2.41 16.77 17.30
N ASP A 33 2.92 16.42 16.12
CA ASP A 33 4.16 15.67 15.98
C ASP A 33 5.38 16.46 16.52
N THR A 34 5.51 17.73 16.16
CA THR A 34 6.65 18.57 16.60
C THR A 34 6.71 18.76 18.12
N PHE A 35 5.56 18.82 18.79
CA PHE A 35 5.48 19.03 20.24
C PHE A 35 5.19 17.74 21.04
N ASN A 36 5.07 16.59 20.37
CA ASN A 36 4.66 15.31 20.95
C ASN A 36 3.37 15.48 21.79
N PHE A 37 2.35 16.06 21.13
CA PHE A 37 1.03 16.28 21.72
C PHE A 37 0.05 15.25 21.18
N SER A 38 -0.76 14.70 22.08
CA SER A 38 -2.06 14.13 21.69
C SER A 38 -3.02 15.26 21.32
N GLN A 39 -4.12 14.91 20.63
CA GLN A 39 -5.17 15.87 20.33
C GLN A 39 -5.72 16.55 21.60
N THR A 40 -5.99 15.77 22.66
CA THR A 40 -6.46 16.30 23.94
C THR A 40 -5.46 17.27 24.56
N LYS A 41 -4.16 16.92 24.55
CA LYS A 41 -3.10 17.77 25.09
C LYS A 41 -2.95 19.07 24.29
N PHE A 42 -3.13 19.02 22.97
CA PHE A 42 -3.13 20.22 22.14
C PHE A 42 -4.28 21.16 22.50
N LEU A 43 -5.52 20.64 22.59
CA LEU A 43 -6.69 21.43 22.95
C LEU A 43 -6.54 22.12 24.32
N ALA A 44 -6.03 21.38 25.32
CA ALA A 44 -5.78 21.93 26.65
C ALA A 44 -4.68 23.01 26.68
N LYS A 45 -3.74 22.99 25.71
CA LYS A 45 -2.57 23.88 25.68
C LYS A 45 -2.68 25.03 24.69
N LEU A 46 -3.78 25.17 23.94
CA LEU A 46 -3.94 26.14 22.85
C LEU A 46 -3.50 27.57 23.22
N LYS A 47 -3.92 28.04 24.39
CA LYS A 47 -3.66 29.41 24.86
C LYS A 47 -2.30 29.60 25.55
N LEU A 48 -1.55 28.52 25.77
CA LEU A 48 -0.24 28.61 26.42
C LEU A 48 0.81 29.16 25.45
N THR A 49 1.70 29.99 25.98
CA THR A 49 2.86 30.50 25.25
C THR A 49 3.88 29.40 24.98
N ILE A 50 4.47 29.40 23.79
CA ILE A 50 5.53 28.49 23.41
C ILE A 50 6.85 28.95 24.03
N THR A 51 7.42 28.14 24.92
CA THR A 51 8.73 28.38 25.53
C THR A 51 9.87 27.71 24.77
N ASN A 52 9.60 26.57 24.12
CA ASN A 52 10.61 25.81 23.38
C ASN A 52 10.82 26.38 21.96
N LYS A 53 11.76 27.32 21.82
CA LYS A 53 12.11 27.95 20.54
C LYS A 53 12.65 26.95 19.50
N THR A 54 13.35 25.90 19.93
CA THR A 54 13.85 24.85 19.02
C THR A 54 12.70 24.12 18.34
N ARG A 55 11.70 23.67 19.09
CA ARG A 55 10.49 23.02 18.53
C ARG A 55 9.68 23.97 17.65
N LEU A 56 9.60 25.25 18.00
CA LEU A 56 8.99 26.27 17.13
C LEU A 56 9.69 26.33 15.76
N ASN A 57 11.02 26.37 15.74
CA ASN A 57 11.79 26.40 14.49
C ASN A 57 11.64 25.10 13.67
N ILE A 58 11.57 23.94 14.34
CA ILE A 58 11.30 22.65 13.69
C ILE A 58 9.91 22.68 13.02
N PHE A 59 8.88 23.18 13.71
CA PHE A 59 7.54 23.30 13.14
C PHE A 59 7.56 24.18 11.87
N LEU A 60 8.18 25.35 11.93
CA LEU A 60 8.30 26.24 10.77
C LEU A 60 9.09 25.60 9.62
N SER A 61 10.12 24.81 9.93
CA SER A 61 10.86 24.03 8.93
C SER A 61 9.97 22.99 8.25
N LYS A 62 9.13 22.28 9.02
CA LYS A 62 8.15 21.32 8.47
C LYS A 62 7.10 21.99 7.59
N ILE A 63 6.59 23.16 7.98
CA ILE A 63 5.69 23.96 7.13
C ILE A 63 6.38 24.33 5.81
N LYS A 64 7.64 24.79 5.85
CA LYS A 64 8.41 25.09 4.62
C LYS A 64 8.60 23.87 3.73
N GLN A 65 8.86 22.70 4.31
CA GLN A 65 8.93 21.44 3.55
C GLN A 65 7.60 21.12 2.87
N ARG A 66 6.49 21.27 3.60
CA ARG A 66 5.15 21.02 3.07
C ARG A 66 4.76 22.00 1.97
N GLN A 67 5.11 23.29 2.10
CA GLN A 67 4.95 24.31 1.04
C GLN A 67 5.72 23.95 -0.24
N LYS A 68 6.85 23.24 -0.12
CA LYS A 68 7.61 22.69 -1.26
C LYS A 68 6.99 21.41 -1.85
N LYS A 69 5.77 21.04 -1.43
CA LYS A 69 5.05 19.86 -1.89
C LYS A 69 5.77 18.55 -1.55
N ILE A 70 6.50 18.52 -0.43
CA ILE A 70 6.95 17.26 0.19
C ILE A 70 5.72 16.61 0.86
N PRO A 71 5.42 15.32 0.60
CA PRO A 71 4.27 14.65 1.20
C PRO A 71 4.29 14.72 2.72
N LEU A 72 3.11 14.94 3.33
CA LEU A 72 2.97 15.02 4.79
C LEU A 72 3.56 13.79 5.49
N ALA A 73 3.28 12.58 5.00
CA ALA A 73 3.80 11.33 5.57
C ALA A 73 5.34 11.28 5.60
N HIS A 74 6.01 11.83 4.59
CA HIS A 74 7.48 11.92 4.57
C HIS A 74 8.02 12.96 5.57
N ILE A 75 7.27 14.03 5.84
CA ILE A 75 7.65 15.05 6.82
C ILE A 75 7.46 14.53 8.26
N LEU A 76 6.37 13.78 8.48
CA LEU A 76 6.07 13.09 9.75
C LEU A 76 6.95 11.84 9.95
N GLY A 77 7.45 11.26 8.85
CA GLY A 77 8.18 9.99 8.84
C GLY A 77 7.29 8.76 9.07
N ASN A 78 5.98 8.93 9.07
CA ASN A 78 5.02 7.87 9.31
C ASN A 78 3.65 8.15 8.65
N VAL A 79 2.82 7.11 8.58
CA VAL A 79 1.44 7.16 8.12
C VAL A 79 0.57 6.25 8.99
N HIS A 80 -0.70 6.59 9.17
CA HIS A 80 -1.68 5.68 9.73
C HIS A 80 -2.20 4.75 8.62
N PHE A 81 -2.30 3.47 8.93
CA PHE A 81 -2.92 2.47 8.06
C PHE A 81 -3.67 1.49 8.95
N ARG A 82 -4.98 1.39 8.77
CA ARG A 82 -5.91 0.70 9.68
C ARG A 82 -5.67 1.13 11.13
N ASN A 83 -5.40 0.17 12.02
CA ASN A 83 -5.22 0.41 13.46
C ASN A 83 -3.77 0.74 13.84
N ASN A 84 -2.84 0.75 12.87
CA ASN A 84 -1.42 0.85 13.13
C ASN A 84 -0.82 2.12 12.51
N VAL A 85 0.29 2.57 13.10
CA VAL A 85 1.14 3.61 12.52
C VAL A 85 2.34 2.91 11.91
N TYR A 86 2.68 3.25 10.66
CA TYR A 86 3.81 2.71 9.91
C TYR A 86 4.84 3.79 9.65
N ASN A 87 6.11 3.48 9.88
CA ASN A 87 7.21 4.34 9.47
C ASN A 87 7.30 4.34 7.94
N ILE A 88 7.46 5.53 7.35
CA ILE A 88 7.64 5.70 5.91
C ILE A 88 8.92 6.50 5.66
N LYS A 89 9.87 5.89 4.95
CA LYS A 89 11.14 6.51 4.61
C LYS A 89 11.12 7.13 3.20
N PRO A 90 11.94 8.17 2.93
CA PRO A 90 12.06 8.74 1.59
C PRO A 90 12.43 7.71 0.52
N GLY A 91 11.58 7.61 -0.51
CA GLY A 91 11.73 6.63 -1.58
C GLY A 91 11.12 5.25 -1.26
N VAL A 92 10.17 5.21 -0.33
CA VAL A 92 9.21 4.12 -0.14
C VAL A 92 7.83 4.65 -0.53
N PHE A 93 7.02 3.84 -1.19
CA PHE A 93 5.66 4.22 -1.56
C PHE A 93 4.83 4.50 -0.31
N ILE A 94 4.05 5.57 -0.31
CA ILE A 94 3.13 5.92 0.78
C ILE A 94 1.85 5.10 0.58
N PRO A 95 1.48 4.21 1.51
CA PRO A 95 0.20 3.49 1.50
C PRO A 95 -0.98 4.43 1.28
N ARG A 96 -1.95 3.97 0.49
CA ARG A 96 -3.17 4.72 0.20
C ARG A 96 -4.33 4.15 1.03
N PRO A 97 -5.30 4.99 1.46
CA PRO A 97 -6.47 4.51 2.21
C PRO A 97 -7.21 3.38 1.49
N GLU A 98 -7.27 3.44 0.16
CA GLU A 98 -7.89 2.43 -0.70
C GLU A 98 -7.24 1.05 -0.54
N THR A 99 -5.95 0.98 -0.22
CA THR A 99 -5.24 -0.29 0.01
C THR A 99 -5.75 -1.02 1.27
N GLU A 100 -6.43 -0.33 2.20
CA GLU A 100 -7.06 -0.99 3.36
C GLU A 100 -8.17 -1.96 2.94
N LEU A 101 -8.87 -1.66 1.84
CA LEU A 101 -9.88 -2.55 1.25
C LEU A 101 -9.25 -3.87 0.81
N LEU A 102 -8.02 -3.85 0.28
CA LEU A 102 -7.34 -5.06 -0.15
C LEU A 102 -7.10 -6.03 1.03
N VAL A 103 -6.69 -5.49 2.18
CA VAL A 103 -6.55 -6.26 3.44
C VAL A 103 -7.91 -6.79 3.90
N GLU A 104 -8.96 -5.97 3.83
CA GLU A 104 -10.32 -6.41 4.16
C GLU A 104 -10.78 -7.58 3.28
N LYS A 105 -10.50 -7.53 1.97
CA LYS A 105 -10.85 -8.62 1.05
C LYS A 105 -10.06 -9.90 1.31
N ILE A 106 -8.80 -9.81 1.74
CA ILE A 106 -8.02 -10.98 2.19
C ILE A 106 -8.72 -11.64 3.38
N THR A 107 -9.08 -10.86 4.40
CA THR A 107 -9.84 -11.34 5.57
C THR A 107 -11.16 -11.99 5.14
N GLN A 108 -11.92 -11.36 4.23
CA GLN A 108 -13.17 -11.93 3.71
C GLN A 108 -12.94 -13.27 2.99
N VAL A 109 -11.87 -13.42 2.20
CA VAL A 109 -11.52 -14.68 1.52
C VAL A 109 -11.26 -15.79 2.53
N ILE A 110 -10.45 -15.51 3.58
CA ILE A 110 -10.13 -16.48 4.62
C ILE A 110 -11.41 -16.93 5.35
N HIS A 111 -12.25 -15.99 5.79
CA HIS A 111 -13.45 -16.33 6.55
C HIS A 111 -14.55 -16.99 5.71
N LYS A 112 -14.89 -16.44 4.54
CA LYS A 112 -16.01 -16.95 3.72
C LYS A 112 -15.73 -18.35 3.20
N ASN A 113 -14.48 -18.64 2.85
CA ASN A 113 -14.09 -19.96 2.34
C ASN A 113 -13.61 -20.90 3.45
N LYS A 114 -13.69 -20.48 4.73
CA LYS A 114 -13.27 -21.26 5.90
C LYS A 114 -11.85 -21.84 5.74
N LEU A 115 -10.93 -21.02 5.23
CA LEU A 115 -9.55 -21.45 5.05
C LEU A 115 -8.90 -21.63 6.41
N ASP A 116 -8.21 -22.76 6.61
CA ASP A 116 -7.38 -22.97 7.79
C ASP A 116 -6.07 -22.18 7.63
N PRO A 117 -5.77 -21.19 8.49
CA PRO A 117 -4.52 -20.45 8.41
C PRO A 117 -3.30 -21.38 8.45
N SER A 118 -3.33 -22.45 9.25
CA SER A 118 -2.21 -23.38 9.41
C SER A 118 -1.91 -24.22 8.16
N GLU A 119 -2.82 -24.22 7.19
CA GLU A 119 -2.64 -24.84 5.87
C GLU A 119 -2.55 -23.82 4.73
N THR A 120 -2.66 -22.52 5.03
CA THR A 120 -2.72 -21.46 4.03
C THR A 120 -1.39 -20.73 3.90
N ASN A 121 -0.89 -20.63 2.67
CA ASN A 121 0.24 -19.77 2.35
C ASN A 121 -0.24 -18.38 1.96
N PHE A 122 0.54 -17.36 2.32
CA PHE A 122 0.34 -15.99 1.91
C PHE A 122 1.56 -15.44 1.20
N PHE A 123 1.32 -14.80 0.05
CA PHE A 123 2.35 -14.23 -0.79
C PHE A 123 2.01 -12.79 -1.17
N GLU A 124 2.97 -11.88 -1.03
CA GLU A 124 2.82 -10.49 -1.50
C GLU A 124 3.87 -10.13 -2.55
N PHE A 125 3.43 -9.56 -3.67
CA PHE A 125 4.30 -8.92 -4.65
C PHE A 125 4.28 -7.39 -4.50
N GLY A 126 5.46 -6.81 -4.25
CA GLY A 126 5.65 -5.36 -4.13
C GLY A 126 5.26 -4.80 -2.78
N PHE A 127 5.78 -5.36 -1.68
CA PHE A 127 5.31 -5.04 -0.33
C PHE A 127 5.55 -3.60 0.14
N GLY A 128 6.44 -2.83 -0.49
CA GLY A 128 6.67 -1.42 -0.14
C GLY A 128 7.02 -1.22 1.34
N SER A 129 6.17 -0.52 2.09
CA SER A 129 6.34 -0.29 3.53
C SER A 129 5.94 -1.50 4.40
N GLY A 130 5.43 -2.56 3.80
CA GLY A 130 5.00 -3.81 4.42
C GLY A 130 3.57 -3.79 4.95
N VAL A 131 2.76 -2.75 4.68
CA VAL A 131 1.45 -2.57 5.30
C VAL A 131 0.52 -3.78 5.14
N ILE A 132 0.42 -4.35 3.94
CA ILE A 132 -0.48 -5.48 3.69
C ILE A 132 0.03 -6.74 4.42
N SER A 133 1.26 -7.19 4.15
CA SER A 133 1.83 -8.35 4.84
C SER A 133 1.81 -8.24 6.36
N ILE A 134 2.08 -7.06 6.91
CA ILE A 134 2.11 -6.84 8.37
C ILE A 134 0.70 -6.91 8.96
N GLU A 135 -0.29 -6.24 8.37
CA GLU A 135 -1.67 -6.32 8.85
C GLU A 135 -2.19 -7.77 8.82
N VAL A 136 -1.90 -8.51 7.73
CA VAL A 136 -2.29 -9.92 7.60
C VAL A 136 -1.57 -10.79 8.63
N ALA A 137 -0.28 -10.59 8.86
CA ALA A 137 0.50 -11.32 9.85
C ALA A 137 0.00 -11.12 11.29
N LEU A 138 -0.39 -9.88 11.63
CA LEU A 138 -0.96 -9.56 12.93
C LEU A 138 -2.34 -10.21 13.13
N ALA A 139 -3.16 -10.25 12.08
CA ALA A 139 -4.49 -10.86 12.13
C ALA A 139 -4.44 -12.41 12.10
N TYR A 140 -3.48 -12.99 11.38
CA TYR A 140 -3.36 -14.42 11.15
C TYR A 140 -1.91 -14.91 11.41
N PRO A 141 -1.46 -14.91 12.68
CA PRO A 141 -0.10 -15.29 13.04
C PRO A 141 0.24 -16.76 12.75
N HIS A 142 -0.79 -17.59 12.56
CA HIS A 142 -0.68 -19.03 12.29
C HIS A 142 -0.74 -19.38 10.80
N LEU A 143 -0.62 -18.42 9.89
CA LEU A 143 -0.45 -18.71 8.46
C LEU A 143 0.75 -19.64 8.26
N LYS A 144 0.57 -20.73 7.50
CA LYS A 144 1.59 -21.77 7.28
C LYS A 144 2.91 -21.18 6.82
N ASN A 145 2.84 -20.33 5.81
CA ASN A 145 3.97 -19.60 5.27
C ASN A 145 3.54 -18.18 4.87
N MET A 146 4.39 -17.20 5.16
CA MET A 146 4.23 -15.84 4.64
C MET A 146 5.50 -15.37 3.97
N TYR A 147 5.42 -15.03 2.68
CA TYR A 147 6.55 -14.51 1.90
C TYR A 147 6.14 -13.24 1.16
N ALA A 148 7.01 -12.24 1.15
CA ALA A 148 6.75 -10.98 0.48
C ALA A 148 7.97 -10.53 -0.29
N TRP A 149 7.82 -10.17 -1.57
CA TRP A 149 8.93 -9.73 -2.42
C TRP A 149 8.86 -8.24 -2.71
N ASP A 150 10.00 -7.56 -2.64
CA ASP A 150 10.17 -6.22 -3.18
C ASP A 150 11.60 -6.05 -3.71
N LYS A 151 11.73 -5.40 -4.86
CA LYS A 151 13.02 -5.13 -5.52
C LYS A 151 13.73 -3.89 -4.95
N SER A 152 13.13 -3.19 -3.98
CA SER A 152 13.67 -1.97 -3.37
C SER A 152 14.31 -2.26 -2.02
N LYS A 153 15.61 -1.96 -1.88
CA LYS A 153 16.34 -2.11 -0.61
C LYS A 153 15.77 -1.20 0.47
N LYS A 154 15.22 -0.05 0.07
CA LYS A 154 14.58 0.91 0.98
C LYS A 154 13.25 0.38 1.50
N ALA A 155 12.44 -0.24 0.63
CA ALA A 155 11.21 -0.91 1.00
C ALA A 155 11.51 -2.03 2.00
N TYR A 156 12.43 -2.93 1.66
CA TYR A 156 12.87 -4.03 2.52
C TYR A 156 13.24 -3.58 3.94
N LYS A 157 14.13 -2.58 4.06
CA LYS A 157 14.52 -2.05 5.38
C LYS A 157 13.34 -1.45 6.15
N THR A 158 12.47 -0.72 5.47
CA THR A 158 11.33 -0.04 6.09
C THR A 158 10.28 -1.04 6.57
N ALA A 159 9.95 -2.04 5.74
CA ALA A 159 9.02 -3.10 6.08
C ALA A 159 9.53 -3.94 7.25
N HIS A 160 10.81 -4.31 7.25
CA HIS A 160 11.42 -5.07 8.35
C HIS A 160 11.40 -4.31 9.67
N GLU A 161 11.71 -3.00 9.67
CA GLU A 161 11.62 -2.17 10.86
C GLU A 161 10.19 -2.01 11.37
N ASN A 162 9.21 -1.87 10.46
CA ASN A 162 7.79 -1.83 10.83
C ASN A 162 7.32 -3.15 11.42
N ALA A 163 7.66 -4.28 10.81
CA ALA A 163 7.29 -5.61 11.26
C ALA A 163 7.84 -5.89 12.66
N GLN A 164 9.13 -5.59 12.89
CA GLN A 164 9.75 -5.71 14.20
C GLN A 164 9.05 -4.85 15.26
N ARG A 165 8.77 -3.58 14.94
CA ARG A 165 8.13 -2.64 15.88
C ARG A 165 6.70 -3.04 16.22
N LEU A 166 5.96 -3.61 15.27
CA LEU A 166 4.56 -3.99 15.43
C LEU A 166 4.38 -5.44 15.91
N GLY A 167 5.47 -6.23 15.99
CA GLY A 167 5.43 -7.61 16.46
C GLY A 167 5.03 -8.65 15.41
N ALA A 168 5.05 -8.31 14.12
CA ALA A 168 4.78 -9.24 13.03
C ALA A 168 6.06 -10.02 12.67
N GLN A 169 6.24 -11.21 13.25
CA GLN A 169 7.49 -11.97 13.15
C GLN A 169 7.48 -13.12 12.13
N ASN A 170 6.29 -13.54 11.67
CA ASN A 170 6.13 -14.69 10.78
C ASN A 170 6.26 -14.36 9.28
N ILE A 171 6.74 -13.16 8.93
CA ILE A 171 6.87 -12.70 7.54
C ILE A 171 8.31 -12.88 7.05
N ASN A 172 8.46 -13.59 5.94
CA ASN A 172 9.72 -13.68 5.22
C ASN A 172 9.78 -12.59 4.14
N PHE A 173 10.34 -11.42 4.47
CA PHE A 173 10.62 -10.38 3.48
C PHE A 173 11.80 -10.78 2.60
N ILE A 174 11.62 -10.70 1.28
CA ILE A 174 12.62 -11.07 0.28
C ILE A 174 12.96 -9.85 -0.56
N TYR A 175 14.20 -9.37 -0.41
CA TYR A 175 14.74 -8.29 -1.24
C TYR A 175 15.26 -8.82 -2.59
N LYS A 176 14.35 -9.10 -3.52
CA LYS A 176 14.64 -9.58 -4.88
C LYS A 176 13.57 -9.13 -5.86
N ASP A 177 13.89 -9.21 -7.16
CA ASP A 177 12.88 -9.14 -8.20
C ASP A 177 12.09 -10.46 -8.21
N PHE A 178 10.80 -10.40 -7.88
CA PHE A 178 9.90 -11.56 -7.84
C PHE A 178 9.94 -12.39 -9.13
N PHE A 179 10.00 -11.75 -10.29
CA PHE A 179 9.99 -12.47 -11.57
C PHE A 179 11.28 -13.24 -11.81
N LYS A 180 12.39 -12.85 -11.16
CA LYS A 180 13.66 -13.59 -11.19
C LYS A 180 13.72 -14.69 -10.12
N ASP A 181 12.88 -14.59 -9.10
CA ASP A 181 12.78 -15.54 -7.99
C ASP A 181 11.53 -16.44 -8.12
N TRP A 182 10.92 -16.46 -9.30
CA TRP A 182 9.67 -17.15 -9.59
C TRP A 182 9.73 -18.64 -9.27
N ASP A 183 10.85 -19.31 -9.58
CA ASP A 183 10.99 -20.75 -9.33
C ASP A 183 10.96 -21.10 -7.83
N PHE A 184 11.50 -20.21 -6.99
CA PHE A 184 11.40 -20.35 -5.54
C PHE A 184 9.94 -20.22 -5.06
N PHE A 185 9.25 -19.16 -5.49
CA PHE A 185 7.81 -19.00 -5.23
C PHE A 185 7.00 -20.21 -5.71
N LYS A 186 7.23 -20.66 -6.95
CA LYS A 186 6.52 -21.77 -7.58
C LYS A 186 6.72 -23.08 -6.82
N THR A 187 7.93 -23.34 -6.33
CA THR A 187 8.24 -24.53 -5.52
C THR A 187 7.39 -24.59 -4.25
N ILE A 188 7.16 -23.45 -3.60
CA ILE A 188 6.32 -23.38 -2.40
C ILE A 188 4.84 -23.47 -2.77
N ALA A 189 4.42 -22.68 -3.76
CA ALA A 189 3.01 -22.56 -4.11
C ALA A 189 2.40 -23.83 -4.74
N GLN A 190 3.18 -24.62 -5.49
CA GLN A 190 2.67 -25.82 -6.17
C GLN A 190 2.60 -27.06 -5.30
N ASN A 191 3.41 -27.13 -4.23
CA ASN A 191 3.40 -28.25 -3.30
C ASN A 191 2.24 -28.17 -2.29
N GLU A 192 1.42 -27.12 -2.37
CA GLU A 192 0.49 -26.73 -1.33
C GLU A 192 -0.91 -26.48 -1.92
N LYS A 193 -1.93 -26.75 -1.11
CA LYS A 193 -3.33 -26.77 -1.60
C LYS A 193 -3.99 -25.40 -1.59
N LEU A 194 -3.55 -24.48 -0.73
CA LEU A 194 -4.24 -23.19 -0.52
C LEU A 194 -3.25 -22.04 -0.46
N ASN A 195 -3.24 -21.21 -1.50
CA ASN A 195 -2.41 -20.02 -1.60
C ASN A 195 -3.29 -18.75 -1.66
N ILE A 196 -2.88 -17.71 -0.95
CA ILE A 196 -3.36 -16.35 -1.13
C ILE A 196 -2.21 -15.54 -1.73
N PHE A 197 -2.42 -14.98 -2.92
CA PHE A 197 -1.46 -14.06 -3.54
C PHE A 197 -2.06 -12.66 -3.56
N VAL A 198 -1.31 -11.66 -3.12
CA VAL A 198 -1.76 -10.27 -3.13
C VAL A 198 -0.74 -9.36 -3.80
N SER A 199 -1.23 -8.30 -4.44
CA SER A 199 -0.37 -7.18 -4.81
C SER A 199 -1.14 -5.87 -4.92
N ASN A 200 -0.49 -4.77 -4.53
CA ASN A 200 -0.75 -3.44 -5.08
C ASN A 200 0.38 -3.11 -6.08
N PRO A 201 0.30 -3.57 -7.35
CA PRO A 201 1.37 -3.37 -8.31
C PRO A 201 1.34 -1.94 -8.86
N PRO A 202 2.45 -1.44 -9.44
CA PRO A 202 2.42 -0.17 -10.15
C PRO A 202 1.49 -0.27 -11.37
N TYR A 203 0.46 0.57 -11.41
CA TYR A 203 -0.60 0.51 -12.41
C TYR A 203 -0.81 1.79 -13.21
N ILE A 204 -0.03 2.85 -12.97
CA ILE A 204 -0.26 4.14 -13.64
C ILE A 204 0.34 4.09 -15.05
N PRO A 205 -0.44 4.39 -16.11
CA PRO A 205 0.09 4.53 -17.46
C PRO A 205 1.25 5.53 -17.52
N ASP A 206 2.31 5.20 -18.24
CA ASP A 206 3.52 6.02 -18.31
C ASP A 206 3.24 7.43 -18.85
N SER A 207 2.22 7.58 -19.71
CA SER A 207 1.71 8.86 -20.21
C SER A 207 1.11 9.73 -19.11
N HIS A 208 0.36 9.14 -18.18
CA HIS A 208 -0.38 9.84 -17.13
C HIS A 208 0.51 10.27 -15.95
N ILE A 209 1.75 9.75 -15.85
CA ILE A 209 2.69 10.12 -14.79
C ILE A 209 2.97 11.63 -14.80
N ARG A 210 2.92 12.29 -15.95
CA ARG A 210 3.14 13.75 -16.04
C ARG A 210 2.04 14.57 -15.39
N ASP A 211 0.83 14.01 -15.29
CA ASP A 211 -0.38 14.71 -14.82
C ASP A 211 -0.66 14.44 -13.34
N LEU A 212 0.03 13.48 -12.72
CA LEU A 212 -0.06 13.20 -11.29
C LEU A 212 0.23 14.45 -10.44
N GLN A 213 -0.27 14.46 -9.21
CA GLN A 213 0.06 15.50 -8.24
C GLN A 213 1.58 15.65 -8.07
N THR A 214 2.05 16.88 -7.92
CA THR A 214 3.50 17.20 -7.83
C THR A 214 4.21 16.38 -6.74
N GLU A 215 3.51 16.13 -5.63
CA GLU A 215 4.00 15.37 -4.48
C GLU A 215 4.32 13.93 -4.87
N VAL A 216 3.36 13.26 -5.52
CA VAL A 216 3.49 11.88 -6.02
C VAL A 216 4.62 11.80 -7.06
N LYS A 217 4.63 12.69 -8.06
CA LYS A 217 5.64 12.70 -9.13
C LYS A 217 7.07 12.85 -8.62
N LYS A 218 7.26 13.69 -7.60
CA LYS A 218 8.61 14.05 -7.11
C LYS A 218 9.11 13.13 -6.00
N HIS A 219 8.22 12.55 -5.20
CA HIS A 219 8.61 11.90 -3.96
C HIS A 219 8.33 10.39 -3.90
N ASP A 220 7.37 9.89 -4.68
CA ASP A 220 7.14 8.45 -4.77
C ASP A 220 8.16 7.80 -5.72
N PRO A 221 8.61 6.56 -5.45
CA PRO A 221 9.53 5.88 -6.34
C PRO A 221 8.93 5.69 -7.73
N LYS A 222 9.60 6.15 -8.80
CA LYS A 222 9.12 5.97 -10.18
C LYS A 222 8.77 4.52 -10.52
N ALA A 223 9.53 3.57 -9.98
CA ALA A 223 9.30 2.14 -10.18
C ALA A 223 8.03 1.61 -9.50
N ALA A 224 7.50 2.32 -8.50
CA ALA A 224 6.23 2.04 -7.83
C ALA A 224 5.03 2.75 -8.49
N LEU A 225 5.28 3.63 -9.47
CA LEU A 225 4.22 4.31 -10.23
C LEU A 225 4.02 3.69 -11.62
N LYS A 226 5.10 3.37 -12.33
CA LYS A 226 5.09 2.96 -13.75
C LYS A 226 4.42 1.59 -14.00
N GLY A 227 3.24 1.63 -14.59
CA GLY A 227 2.52 0.44 -15.09
C GLY A 227 2.73 0.13 -16.57
N GLY A 228 3.53 0.92 -17.30
CA GLY A 228 3.74 0.77 -18.75
C GLY A 228 2.74 1.58 -19.57
N ASP A 229 2.61 1.28 -20.86
CA ASP A 229 1.83 2.12 -21.79
C ASP A 229 0.34 2.18 -21.42
N ASP A 230 -0.23 1.05 -20.99
CA ASP A 230 -1.64 0.91 -20.59
C ASP A 230 -1.83 0.72 -19.08
N GLY A 231 -0.73 0.75 -18.30
CA GLY A 231 -0.78 0.44 -16.87
C GLY A 231 -0.93 -1.04 -16.52
N LEU A 232 -1.07 -1.93 -17.52
CA LEU A 232 -1.40 -3.35 -17.32
C LEU A 232 -0.19 -4.29 -17.40
N LYS A 233 1.02 -3.76 -17.59
CA LYS A 233 2.25 -4.55 -17.86
C LYS A 233 2.54 -5.60 -16.78
N ILE A 234 2.35 -5.24 -15.50
CA ILE A 234 2.62 -6.15 -14.39
C ILE A 234 1.54 -7.22 -14.28
N TYR A 235 0.26 -6.85 -14.42
CA TYR A 235 -0.85 -7.79 -14.42
C TYR A 235 -0.70 -8.85 -15.51
N LYS A 236 -0.33 -8.46 -16.75
CA LYS A 236 -0.03 -9.39 -17.85
C LYS A 236 0.98 -10.47 -17.45
N ARG A 237 2.05 -10.08 -16.75
CA ARG A 237 3.10 -11.02 -16.32
C ARG A 237 2.63 -11.90 -15.17
N LEU A 238 1.96 -11.33 -14.17
CA LEU A 238 1.47 -12.07 -13.01
C LEU A 238 0.38 -13.07 -13.41
N PHE A 239 -0.61 -12.67 -14.20
CA PHE A 239 -1.70 -13.55 -14.65
C PHE A 239 -1.18 -14.72 -15.49
N LYS A 240 -0.18 -14.49 -16.36
CA LYS A 240 0.47 -15.58 -17.10
C LYS A 240 1.11 -16.62 -16.17
N LEU A 241 1.82 -16.15 -15.14
CA LEU A 241 2.59 -17.02 -14.24
C LEU A 241 1.68 -17.72 -13.21
N LEU A 242 0.74 -17.00 -12.63
CA LEU A 242 -0.17 -17.50 -11.60
C LEU A 242 -1.25 -18.45 -12.15
N LYS A 243 -1.42 -18.56 -13.47
CA LYS A 243 -2.40 -19.49 -14.08
C LYS A 243 -2.19 -20.93 -13.60
N SER A 244 -0.92 -21.34 -13.41
CA SER A 244 -0.55 -22.68 -12.94
C SER A 244 -0.52 -22.84 -11.41
N VAL A 245 -0.98 -21.83 -10.68
CA VAL A 245 -1.00 -21.82 -9.21
C VAL A 245 -2.44 -21.88 -8.74
N GLU A 246 -2.71 -22.76 -7.80
CA GLU A 246 -4.04 -22.88 -7.19
C GLU A 246 -4.18 -21.89 -6.02
N GLY A 247 -5.29 -21.15 -5.95
CA GLY A 247 -5.53 -20.24 -4.83
C GLY A 247 -6.45 -19.04 -5.14
N TYR A 248 -6.39 -18.06 -4.24
CA TYR A 248 -7.09 -16.79 -4.34
C TYR A 248 -6.09 -15.67 -4.60
N PHE A 249 -6.30 -14.90 -5.67
CA PHE A 249 -5.40 -13.82 -6.05
C PHE A 249 -6.11 -12.47 -5.95
N LEU A 250 -5.52 -11.52 -5.22
CA LEU A 250 -6.11 -10.22 -4.98
C LEU A 250 -5.19 -9.12 -5.49
N PHE A 251 -5.74 -8.20 -6.26
CA PHE A 251 -4.98 -7.09 -6.84
C PHE A 251 -5.69 -5.77 -6.62
N GLU A 252 -4.98 -4.77 -6.12
CA GLU A 252 -5.40 -3.38 -6.30
C GLU A 252 -5.19 -2.97 -7.77
N PHE A 253 -6.05 -2.12 -8.31
CA PHE A 253 -5.90 -1.55 -9.65
C PHE A 253 -6.37 -0.10 -9.77
N GLY A 254 -5.90 0.57 -10.82
CA GLY A 254 -6.21 1.96 -11.10
C GLY A 254 -7.61 2.16 -11.66
N ILE A 255 -8.10 3.40 -11.58
CA ILE A 255 -9.36 3.79 -12.24
C ILE A 255 -9.28 3.47 -13.75
N ASP A 256 -10.41 3.10 -14.35
CA ASP A 256 -10.56 2.77 -15.78
C ASP A 256 -9.81 1.52 -16.28
N GLN A 257 -9.22 0.72 -15.39
CA GLN A 257 -8.49 -0.50 -15.80
C GLN A 257 -9.34 -1.78 -15.80
N GLN A 258 -10.58 -1.71 -15.29
CA GLN A 258 -11.44 -2.89 -15.14
C GLN A 258 -11.69 -3.62 -16.46
N GLU A 259 -11.95 -2.91 -17.55
CA GLU A 259 -12.17 -3.52 -18.86
C GLU A 259 -10.91 -4.23 -19.37
N GLY A 260 -9.76 -3.55 -19.34
CA GLY A 260 -8.49 -4.14 -19.77
C GLY A 260 -8.07 -5.34 -18.92
N LEU A 261 -8.33 -5.30 -17.61
CA LEU A 261 -8.12 -6.45 -16.72
C LEU A 261 -9.07 -7.61 -17.08
N THR A 262 -10.32 -7.33 -17.40
CA THR A 262 -11.31 -8.34 -17.81
C THR A 262 -10.85 -9.07 -19.08
N GLN A 263 -10.38 -8.32 -20.09
CA GLN A 263 -9.84 -8.90 -21.32
C GLN A 263 -8.60 -9.77 -21.04
N LEU A 264 -7.71 -9.33 -20.14
CA LEU A 264 -6.56 -10.14 -19.73
C LEU A 264 -6.95 -11.42 -19.00
N LEU A 265 -7.92 -11.35 -18.09
CA LEU A 265 -8.42 -12.51 -17.35
C LEU A 265 -9.00 -13.56 -18.31
N GLN A 266 -9.82 -13.11 -19.27
CA GLN A 266 -10.38 -13.96 -20.33
C GLN A 266 -9.28 -14.60 -21.18
N LYS A 267 -8.30 -13.80 -21.63
CA LYS A 267 -7.16 -14.28 -22.42
C LYS A 267 -6.35 -15.37 -21.70
N TYR A 268 -6.15 -15.24 -20.39
CA TYR A 268 -5.42 -16.23 -19.61
C TYR A 268 -6.31 -17.37 -19.07
N GLY A 269 -7.61 -17.35 -19.36
CA GLY A 269 -8.54 -18.43 -19.01
C GLY A 269 -9.03 -18.42 -17.57
N TYR A 270 -8.93 -17.31 -16.85
CA TYR A 270 -9.51 -17.17 -15.51
C TYR A 270 -11.04 -17.06 -15.61
N ALA A 271 -11.75 -18.05 -15.08
CA ALA A 271 -13.21 -18.13 -15.18
C ALA A 271 -13.93 -17.42 -14.03
N ASN A 272 -13.37 -17.45 -12.82
CA ASN A 272 -14.01 -16.94 -11.61
C ASN A 272 -13.24 -15.75 -11.07
N PHE A 273 -13.79 -14.56 -11.27
CA PHE A 273 -13.25 -13.33 -10.72
C PHE A 273 -14.36 -12.32 -10.41
N THR A 274 -14.09 -11.43 -9.46
CA THR A 274 -14.99 -10.34 -9.09
C THR A 274 -14.21 -9.04 -8.90
N PHE A 275 -14.88 -7.93 -9.18
CA PHE A 275 -14.39 -6.59 -8.85
C PHE A 275 -15.14 -6.08 -7.63
N SER A 276 -14.45 -5.36 -6.76
CA SER A 276 -15.03 -4.67 -5.61
C SER A 276 -14.66 -3.19 -5.64
N ASP A 277 -15.65 -2.37 -5.33
CA ASP A 277 -15.52 -0.92 -5.27
C ASP A 277 -14.96 -0.48 -3.93
N ASP A 278 -14.27 0.66 -3.93
CA ASP A 278 -13.94 1.41 -2.73
C ASP A 278 -15.17 2.12 -2.13
N TYR A 279 -14.97 2.77 -0.99
CA TYR A 279 -16.04 3.48 -0.29
C TYR A 279 -16.62 4.66 -1.06
N SER A 280 -15.99 5.08 -2.17
CA SER A 280 -16.50 6.10 -3.08
C SER A 280 -17.22 5.50 -4.31
N GLY A 281 -17.39 4.17 -4.35
CA GLY A 281 -18.02 3.47 -5.46
C GLY A 281 -17.11 3.32 -6.68
N ILE A 282 -15.78 3.46 -6.52
CA ILE A 282 -14.84 3.29 -7.63
C ILE A 282 -14.23 1.88 -7.58
N PRO A 283 -14.27 1.10 -8.68
CA PRO A 283 -13.65 -0.21 -8.73
C PRO A 283 -12.16 -0.17 -8.38
N ARG A 284 -11.74 -0.99 -7.41
CA ARG A 284 -10.39 -0.92 -6.84
C ARG A 284 -9.72 -2.26 -6.59
N VAL A 285 -10.48 -3.29 -6.24
CA VAL A 285 -9.93 -4.62 -5.91
C VAL A 285 -10.47 -5.67 -6.85
N LEU A 286 -9.57 -6.40 -7.51
CA LEU A 286 -9.86 -7.60 -8.29
C LEU A 286 -9.56 -8.82 -7.43
N LEU A 287 -10.53 -9.72 -7.29
CA LEU A 287 -10.36 -11.04 -6.72
C LEU A 287 -10.48 -12.08 -7.83
N ILE A 288 -9.50 -12.99 -7.93
CA ILE A 288 -9.51 -14.15 -8.81
C ILE A 288 -9.53 -15.41 -7.94
N GLN A 289 -10.41 -16.34 -8.27
CA GLN A 289 -10.43 -17.69 -7.70
C GLN A 289 -9.93 -18.67 -8.77
N ASN A 290 -8.75 -19.24 -8.56
CA ASN A 290 -8.14 -20.22 -9.46
C ASN A 290 -8.02 -21.56 -8.73
N LEU A 291 -9.11 -22.30 -8.62
CA LEU A 291 -9.16 -23.61 -7.97
C LEU A 291 -9.25 -24.74 -9.01
N ARG A 292 -8.74 -25.93 -8.69
CA ARG A 292 -8.83 -27.11 -9.59
C ARG A 292 -10.28 -27.36 -10.00
N GLY A 293 -10.48 -27.64 -11.29
CA GLY A 293 -11.81 -27.94 -11.86
C GLY A 293 -12.63 -26.72 -12.31
N GLN A 294 -12.12 -25.49 -12.13
CA GLN A 294 -12.79 -24.25 -12.56
C GLN A 294 -12.12 -23.57 -13.77
N GLN A 295 -11.06 -24.17 -14.32
CA GLN A 295 -10.42 -23.65 -15.53
C GLN A 295 -11.27 -24.03 -16.75
N LYS A 296 -11.59 -23.06 -17.61
CA LYS A 296 -12.17 -23.38 -18.93
C LYS A 296 -11.18 -24.30 -19.66
N PRO A 297 -11.65 -25.36 -20.33
CA PRO A 297 -10.76 -26.15 -21.19
C PRO A 297 -10.06 -25.19 -22.14
N GLU A 298 -8.74 -25.31 -22.25
CA GLU A 298 -8.00 -24.61 -23.29
C GLU A 298 -8.67 -24.97 -24.59
N SER A 299 -9.23 -23.96 -25.28
CA SER A 299 -9.53 -24.12 -26.69
C SER A 299 -8.18 -24.46 -27.31
N LEU A 300 -8.00 -25.74 -27.65
CA LEU A 300 -6.99 -26.20 -28.58
C LEU A 300 -7.04 -25.22 -29.74
N GLU A 301 -6.06 -24.32 -29.84
CA GLU A 301 -5.80 -23.61 -31.09
C GLU A 301 -5.52 -24.72 -32.09
N ALA A 302 -6.55 -25.01 -32.89
CA ALA A 302 -6.44 -25.93 -34.00
C ALA A 302 -5.50 -25.29 -35.02
N THR A 303 -4.41 -26.01 -35.29
CA THR A 303 -3.45 -25.89 -36.41
C THR A 303 -2.63 -24.61 -36.55
#